data_AF-A0A7V5KU65-F1
#
_entry.id   AF-A0A7V5KU65-F1
#
_cell.length_a   1.000
_cell.length_b   1.000
_cell.length_c   1.000
_cell.angle_alpha   90.00
_cell.angle_beta   90.00
_cell.angle_gamma   90.00
#
_symmetry.space_group_name_H-M   'P 1'
#
loop_
_entity.id
_entity.type
_entity.pdbx_description
1 polymer ?
#
loop_
_entity_poly.entity_id
_entity_poly.type
_entity_poly.pdbx_seq_one_letter_code
_entity_poly.pdbx_strand_id
1 'polypeptide(L)'
;MMQVNLRSKRKFSDNYQHTMGKIRAGLLVLLLAICLRTAEAGTASTGTVAGVYVKNPLTLIIDDWNDGAKPNNLGGNGGCFSYGGATATDIIVSTVALGGSGCSLELKYNVTAPNSYAGYWTEFRAGGTRNLSSYKNISFFIKGNTGGEFFKIELSTGPAAWKSRVYINDYLDGGVTAEWQKVTIPLDAFANITDWSALYQLTFVFEQSLCTKNGSPTRGTINIDNLVLGSEFVPVVRLDHFGDKIEINSTGGGCGFMNDEAKAGHGSL
;
A
#
# COMPACT_ATOMS: atom_id res chain seq x y z
N MET A 1 -71.98 43.59 -3.46
CA MET A 1 -71.46 42.73 -4.55
C MET A 1 -70.10 42.22 -4.12
N MET A 2 -69.73 40.94 -4.10
CA MET A 2 -70.33 39.63 -4.36
C MET A 2 -69.33 38.64 -3.73
N GLN A 3 -69.76 37.73 -2.85
CA GLN A 3 -68.88 36.67 -2.33
C GLN A 3 -68.71 35.59 -3.42
N VAL A 4 -67.47 35.15 -3.64
CA VAL A 4 -67.18 33.93 -4.41
C VAL A 4 -66.35 32.98 -3.54
N ASN A 5 -66.84 31.74 -3.50
CA ASN A 5 -66.47 30.63 -2.64
C ASN A 5 -65.40 29.78 -3.35
N LEU A 6 -64.25 29.49 -2.71
CA LEU A 6 -63.21 28.60 -3.24
C LEU A 6 -63.06 27.36 -2.35
N ARG A 7 -63.83 26.31 -2.64
CA ARG A 7 -63.60 24.94 -2.16
C ARG A 7 -63.26 24.03 -3.34
N SER A 8 -61.97 23.81 -3.62
CA SER A 8 -61.47 22.56 -4.23
C SER A 8 -59.93 22.54 -4.37
N LYS A 9 -59.19 22.37 -3.26
CA LYS A 9 -57.77 21.93 -3.31
C LYS A 9 -57.46 21.03 -2.12
N ARG A 10 -57.95 19.80 -2.14
CA ARG A 10 -57.56 18.74 -1.20
C ARG A 10 -57.91 17.39 -1.82
N LYS A 11 -57.03 16.85 -2.66
CA LYS A 11 -57.01 15.42 -3.08
C LYS A 11 -55.82 14.97 -3.96
N PHE A 12 -54.74 15.74 -4.07
CA PHE A 12 -53.59 15.36 -4.92
C PHE A 12 -52.27 15.05 -4.16
N SER A 13 -52.19 15.31 -2.84
CA SER A 13 -50.96 15.06 -2.06
C SER A 13 -50.83 13.66 -1.46
N ASP A 14 -51.95 12.95 -1.27
CA ASP A 14 -51.95 11.77 -0.38
C ASP A 14 -51.62 10.46 -1.11
N ASN A 15 -51.72 10.43 -2.45
CA ASN A 15 -51.41 9.24 -3.25
C ASN A 15 -49.93 9.11 -3.65
N TYR A 16 -49.11 10.16 -3.49
CA TYR A 16 -47.68 10.11 -3.85
C TYR A 16 -46.82 9.56 -2.69
N GLN A 17 -47.19 9.86 -1.44
CA GLN A 17 -46.45 9.44 -0.26
C GLN A 17 -46.61 7.94 0.04
N HIS A 18 -47.76 7.33 -0.30
CA HIS A 18 -47.98 5.91 -0.02
C HIS A 18 -47.24 4.97 -0.99
N THR A 19 -46.97 5.44 -2.22
CA THR A 19 -46.37 4.64 -3.30
C THR A 19 -44.83 4.60 -3.21
N MET A 20 -44.19 5.69 -2.74
CA MET A 20 -42.73 5.76 -2.54
C MET A 20 -42.23 4.96 -1.31
N GLY A 21 -43.06 4.81 -0.27
CA GLY A 21 -42.70 4.04 0.93
C GLY A 21 -42.62 2.53 0.70
N LYS A 22 -43.42 1.98 -0.23
CA LYS A 22 -43.43 0.54 -0.56
C LYS A 22 -42.26 0.13 -1.47
N ILE A 23 -41.75 1.04 -2.29
CA ILE A 23 -40.62 0.77 -3.21
C ILE A 23 -39.28 0.75 -2.46
N ARG A 24 -39.14 1.52 -1.36
CA ARG A 24 -37.91 1.54 -0.54
C ARG A 24 -37.77 0.37 0.43
N ALA A 25 -38.88 -0.23 0.88
CA ALA A 25 -38.85 -1.42 1.73
C ALA A 25 -38.60 -2.73 0.94
N GLY A 26 -39.09 -2.82 -0.31
CA GLY A 26 -38.90 -4.00 -1.16
C GLY A 26 -37.48 -4.15 -1.74
N LEU A 27 -36.78 -3.04 -2.01
CA LEU A 27 -35.43 -3.07 -2.58
C LEU A 27 -34.35 -3.38 -1.53
N LEU A 28 -34.61 -3.07 -0.26
CA LEU A 28 -33.67 -3.31 0.85
C LEU A 28 -33.69 -4.77 1.34
N VAL A 29 -34.81 -5.48 1.17
CA VAL A 29 -34.94 -6.91 1.53
C VAL A 29 -34.35 -7.82 0.44
N LEU A 30 -34.33 -7.38 -0.82
CA LEU A 30 -33.74 -8.16 -1.92
C LEU A 30 -32.20 -8.12 -1.91
N LEU A 31 -31.58 -7.06 -1.38
CA LEU A 31 -30.12 -6.95 -1.23
C LEU A 31 -29.57 -7.73 -0.03
N LEU A 32 -30.37 -7.95 1.03
CA LEU A 32 -29.96 -8.79 2.17
C LEU A 32 -30.11 -10.30 1.90
N ALA A 33 -31.00 -10.71 1.00
CA ALA A 33 -31.21 -12.13 0.67
C ALA A 33 -30.17 -12.71 -0.30
N ILE A 34 -29.35 -11.87 -0.95
CA ILE A 34 -28.26 -12.30 -1.85
C ILE A 34 -26.95 -12.53 -1.07
N CYS A 35 -26.78 -11.97 0.13
CA CYS A 35 -25.57 -12.17 0.94
C CYS A 35 -25.62 -13.36 1.91
N LEU A 36 -26.70 -14.15 1.93
CA LEU A 36 -26.86 -15.23 2.91
C LEU A 36 -27.33 -16.56 2.27
N ARG A 37 -26.70 -16.97 1.17
CA ARG A 37 -26.81 -18.35 0.62
C ARG A 37 -25.51 -18.81 -0.04
N THR A 38 -24.43 -18.91 0.73
CA THR A 38 -23.32 -19.85 0.44
C THR A 38 -22.70 -20.29 1.76
N ALA A 39 -23.45 -21.07 2.54
CA ALA A 39 -22.90 -21.81 3.66
C ALA A 39 -23.77 -23.04 3.90
N GLU A 40 -23.80 -23.96 2.94
CA GLU A 40 -24.28 -25.32 3.18
C GLU A 40 -23.32 -26.33 2.55
N ALA A 41 -22.97 -27.32 3.36
CA ALA A 41 -21.94 -28.32 3.13
C ALA A 41 -22.24 -29.18 1.89
N GLY A 42 -21.23 -29.32 1.02
CA GLY A 42 -21.24 -30.27 -0.09
C GLY A 42 -20.22 -31.38 0.16
N THR A 43 -20.74 -32.57 0.43
CA THR A 43 -20.03 -33.85 0.45
C THR A 43 -19.31 -34.12 -0.87
N ALA A 44 -18.17 -34.78 -0.79
CA ALA A 44 -17.34 -35.16 -1.92
C ALA A 44 -18.12 -36.01 -2.96
N SER A 45 -18.02 -35.64 -4.23
CA SER A 45 -18.24 -36.55 -5.35
C SER A 45 -17.15 -36.33 -6.41
N THR A 46 -16.57 -37.45 -6.83
CA THR A 46 -15.49 -37.57 -7.82
C THR A 46 -16.03 -37.40 -9.24
N GLY A 47 -15.44 -36.50 -10.02
CA GLY A 47 -15.74 -36.33 -11.45
C GLY A 47 -14.95 -35.19 -12.08
N THR A 48 -13.87 -35.54 -12.77
CA THR A 48 -12.87 -34.70 -13.45
C THR A 48 -13.46 -33.79 -14.53
N VAL A 49 -13.28 -32.46 -14.45
CA VAL A 49 -12.38 -31.58 -15.27
C VAL A 49 -12.41 -30.19 -14.61
N ALA A 50 -11.61 -29.97 -13.57
CA ALA A 50 -11.65 -28.72 -12.80
C ALA A 50 -10.50 -27.79 -13.21
N GLY A 51 -10.75 -26.92 -14.19
CA GLY A 51 -10.08 -25.63 -14.24
C GLY A 51 -10.59 -24.80 -13.05
N VAL A 52 -10.03 -25.04 -11.86
CA VAL A 52 -10.33 -24.22 -10.69
C VAL A 52 -9.77 -22.84 -10.99
N TYR A 53 -10.62 -21.92 -11.43
CA TYR A 53 -10.34 -20.49 -11.33
C TYR A 53 -10.30 -20.17 -9.84
N VAL A 54 -9.12 -20.34 -9.23
CA VAL A 54 -8.84 -19.78 -7.91
C VAL A 54 -8.89 -18.28 -8.12
N LYS A 55 -10.02 -17.65 -7.79
CA LYS A 55 -10.10 -16.20 -7.72
C LYS A 55 -9.12 -15.80 -6.61
N ASN A 56 -7.99 -15.21 -6.99
CA ASN A 56 -7.05 -14.67 -6.01
C ASN A 56 -7.81 -13.70 -5.10
N PRO A 57 -7.51 -13.68 -3.79
CA PRO A 57 -8.20 -12.81 -2.88
C PRO A 57 -8.02 -11.37 -3.35
N LEU A 58 -9.05 -10.53 -3.10
CA LEU A 58 -8.96 -9.11 -3.45
C LEU A 58 -7.72 -8.46 -2.82
N THR A 59 -7.34 -8.96 -1.65
CA THR A 59 -6.19 -8.52 -0.86
C THR A 59 -5.42 -9.73 -0.35
N LEU A 60 -4.09 -9.70 -0.45
CA LEU A 60 -3.18 -10.65 0.18
C LEU A 60 -2.40 -9.94 1.29
N ILE A 61 -2.58 -10.40 2.52
CA ILE A 61 -1.83 -9.88 3.67
C ILE A 61 -0.43 -10.47 3.62
N ILE A 62 0.57 -9.61 3.41
CA ILE A 62 1.97 -9.99 3.52
C ILE A 62 2.33 -10.15 4.99
N ASP A 63 2.00 -9.13 5.78
CA ASP A 63 2.21 -9.12 7.21
C ASP A 63 1.27 -8.09 7.88
N ASP A 64 0.76 -8.44 9.04
CA ASP A 64 0.02 -7.54 9.94
C ASP A 64 0.60 -7.57 11.36
N TRP A 65 1.67 -8.34 11.59
CA TRP A 65 2.43 -8.48 12.84
C TRP A 65 1.61 -8.85 14.09
N ASN A 66 0.32 -9.12 13.95
CA ASN A 66 -0.61 -9.40 15.04
C ASN A 66 -0.32 -10.72 15.76
N ASP A 67 0.46 -11.61 15.14
CA ASP A 67 0.98 -12.83 15.77
C ASP A 67 2.20 -12.58 16.68
N GLY A 68 2.75 -11.36 16.67
CA GLY A 68 3.89 -10.95 17.48
C GLY A 68 5.22 -11.57 17.04
N ALA A 69 5.29 -12.17 15.84
CA ALA A 69 6.41 -13.01 15.45
C ALA A 69 6.90 -12.74 14.01
N LYS A 70 8.03 -13.39 13.71
CA LYS A 70 8.51 -13.63 12.34
C LYS A 70 8.55 -15.14 12.12
N PRO A 71 8.46 -15.66 10.88
CA PRO A 71 8.37 -14.97 9.59
C PRO A 71 7.03 -14.26 9.37
N ASN A 72 6.90 -13.53 8.26
CA ASN A 72 5.63 -12.89 7.88
C ASN A 72 4.53 -13.93 7.54
N ASN A 73 3.29 -13.47 7.32
CA ASN A 73 2.12 -14.32 7.00
C ASN A 73 2.26 -15.15 5.71
N LEU A 74 3.26 -14.84 4.88
CA LEU A 74 3.59 -15.57 3.65
C LEU A 74 4.67 -16.63 3.86
N GLY A 75 5.20 -16.76 5.08
CA GLY A 75 6.32 -17.63 5.43
C GLY A 75 7.67 -17.11 4.96
N GLY A 76 7.78 -15.83 4.61
CA GLY A 76 9.04 -15.18 4.24
C GLY A 76 9.75 -14.55 5.44
N ASN A 77 11.09 -14.61 5.44
CA ASN A 77 11.88 -14.00 6.51
C ASN A 77 11.85 -12.47 6.40
N GLY A 78 12.24 -11.80 7.47
CA GLY A 78 12.45 -10.35 7.45
C GLY A 78 13.46 -9.91 8.50
N GLY A 79 14.12 -8.78 8.26
CA GLY A 79 15.12 -8.27 9.19
C GLY A 79 15.75 -6.95 8.79
N CYS A 80 16.43 -6.35 9.76
CA CYS A 80 17.21 -5.14 9.55
C CYS A 80 18.54 -5.40 8.84
N PHE A 81 19.01 -4.39 8.11
CA PHE A 81 20.35 -4.34 7.53
C PHE A 81 20.93 -2.94 7.70
N SER A 82 22.27 -2.83 7.62
CA SER A 82 22.97 -1.56 7.74
C SER A 82 24.29 -1.58 6.96
N TYR A 83 24.73 -0.40 6.55
CA TYR A 83 25.97 -0.17 5.83
C TYR A 83 26.59 1.17 6.22
N GLY A 84 27.92 1.29 6.13
CA GLY A 84 28.61 2.57 6.20
C GLY A 84 28.49 3.28 7.55
N GLY A 85 28.36 2.55 8.66
CA GLY A 85 28.20 3.12 10.00
C GLY A 85 26.76 3.52 10.35
N ALA A 86 25.77 3.17 9.52
CA ALA A 86 24.36 3.27 9.88
C ALA A 86 23.96 2.17 10.88
N THR A 87 22.78 2.34 11.50
CA THR A 87 22.12 1.30 12.28
C THR A 87 20.64 1.22 11.93
N ALA A 88 20.07 0.01 12.00
CA ALA A 88 18.64 -0.22 12.02
C ALA A 88 18.30 -1.33 13.00
N THR A 89 17.19 -1.18 13.72
CA THR A 89 16.62 -2.21 14.59
C THR A 89 15.14 -2.32 14.33
N ASP A 90 14.64 -3.56 14.37
CA ASP A 90 13.22 -3.85 14.24
C ASP A 90 12.70 -4.54 15.50
N ILE A 91 11.51 -4.16 15.93
CA ILE A 91 10.81 -4.75 17.08
C ILE A 91 9.32 -4.81 16.75
N ILE A 92 8.68 -5.95 17.01
CA ILE A 92 7.22 -6.05 16.95
C ILE A 92 6.65 -5.55 18.28
N VAL A 93 5.81 -4.51 18.25
CA VAL A 93 5.31 -3.82 19.45
C VAL A 93 3.79 -3.73 19.46
N SER A 94 3.18 -3.94 20.63
CA SER A 94 1.73 -3.76 20.84
C SER A 94 1.35 -2.38 21.39
N THR A 95 2.34 -1.60 21.84
CA THR A 95 2.14 -0.25 22.39
C THR A 95 1.78 0.80 21.34
N VAL A 96 2.12 0.54 20.07
CA VAL A 96 1.83 1.41 18.93
C VAL A 96 1.19 0.54 17.84
N ALA A 97 -0.06 0.13 18.02
CA ALA A 97 -0.78 -0.69 17.06
C ALA A 97 -1.81 0.13 16.27
N LEU A 98 -2.05 -0.22 15.01
CA LEU A 98 -3.12 0.39 14.23
C LEU A 98 -4.48 0.10 14.89
N GLY A 99 -5.31 1.13 15.07
CA GLY A 99 -6.62 0.98 15.73
C GLY A 99 -6.57 0.73 17.24
N GLY A 100 -5.38 0.73 17.87
CA GLY A 100 -5.20 0.62 19.32
C GLY A 100 -5.18 -0.81 19.88
N SER A 101 -5.13 -1.82 19.03
CA SER A 101 -5.03 -3.24 19.42
C SER A 101 -4.23 -4.03 18.38
N GLY A 102 -3.62 -5.14 18.79
CA GLY A 102 -2.74 -5.92 17.92
C GLY A 102 -1.29 -5.47 18.07
N CYS A 103 -0.52 -5.55 16.99
CA CYS A 103 0.90 -5.20 16.96
C CYS A 103 1.26 -4.46 15.68
N SER A 104 2.37 -3.72 15.70
CA SER A 104 3.01 -3.18 14.49
C SER A 104 4.51 -3.48 14.50
N LEU A 105 5.13 -3.31 13.33
CA LEU A 105 6.58 -3.33 13.19
C LEU A 105 7.15 -1.94 13.47
N GLU A 106 7.86 -1.79 14.59
CA GLU A 106 8.66 -0.60 14.89
C GLU A 106 10.04 -0.73 14.24
N LEU A 107 10.42 0.24 13.40
CA LEU A 107 11.74 0.37 12.81
C LEU A 107 12.42 1.64 13.32
N LYS A 108 13.54 1.47 14.02
CA LYS A 108 14.44 2.58 14.37
C LYS A 108 15.61 2.59 13.42
N TYR A 109 15.91 3.75 12.82
CA TYR A 109 17.02 3.92 11.91
C TYR A 109 17.94 5.06 12.36
N ASN A 110 19.22 4.94 12.04
CA ASN A 110 20.19 6.02 12.14
C ASN A 110 21.15 5.93 10.96
N VAL A 111 21.01 6.87 10.03
CA VAL A 111 21.86 7.06 8.85
C VAL A 111 22.61 8.40 8.94
N THR A 112 23.00 8.82 10.15
CA THR A 112 23.74 10.08 10.33
C THR A 112 25.12 10.04 9.65
N ALA A 113 25.72 8.85 9.54
CA ALA A 113 27.03 8.69 8.92
C ALA A 113 26.98 9.00 7.41
N PRO A 114 27.95 9.75 6.85
CA PRO A 114 27.99 10.04 5.41
C PRO A 114 28.01 8.76 4.56
N ASN A 115 27.30 8.77 3.43
CA ASN A 115 27.20 7.63 2.50
C ASN A 115 26.68 6.33 3.14
N SER A 116 25.96 6.45 4.27
CA SER A 116 25.40 5.31 4.98
C SER A 116 23.94 5.05 4.59
N TYR A 117 23.54 3.79 4.74
CA TYR A 117 22.14 3.38 4.53
C TYR A 117 21.81 2.20 5.45
N ALA A 118 20.54 2.12 5.82
CA ALA A 118 20.00 1.04 6.63
C ALA A 118 18.53 0.85 6.32
N GLY A 119 17.94 -0.24 6.80
CA GLY A 119 16.55 -0.50 6.51
C GLY A 119 16.09 -1.86 6.96
N TYR A 120 14.93 -2.26 6.45
CA TYR A 120 14.27 -3.53 6.75
C TYR A 120 13.81 -4.18 5.45
N TRP A 121 14.05 -5.49 5.31
CA TRP A 121 13.54 -6.30 4.21
C TRP A 121 12.54 -7.34 4.72
N THR A 122 11.62 -7.73 3.85
CA THR A 122 10.69 -8.84 4.06
C THR A 122 10.54 -9.63 2.75
N GLU A 123 10.75 -10.93 2.81
CA GLU A 123 10.65 -11.83 1.66
C GLU A 123 9.20 -12.21 1.38
N PHE A 124 8.81 -12.39 0.12
CA PHE A 124 7.47 -12.91 -0.19
C PHE A 124 7.35 -14.43 0.01
N ARG A 125 8.50 -15.10 0.17
CA ARG A 125 8.64 -16.54 0.46
C ARG A 125 10.06 -16.81 0.98
N ALA A 126 10.21 -17.64 2.02
CA ALA A 126 11.53 -17.98 2.54
C ALA A 126 12.47 -18.51 1.45
N GLY A 127 13.58 -17.80 1.23
CA GLY A 127 14.66 -18.22 0.34
C GLY A 127 14.28 -18.37 -1.14
N GLY A 128 13.19 -17.76 -1.60
CA GLY A 128 12.73 -17.92 -2.97
C GLY A 128 11.74 -16.85 -3.42
N THR A 129 11.27 -16.98 -4.66
CA THR A 129 10.34 -16.03 -5.26
C THR A 129 8.89 -16.47 -5.14
N ARG A 130 7.97 -15.53 -5.36
CA ARG A 130 6.52 -15.74 -5.37
C ARG A 130 5.88 -15.09 -6.58
N ASN A 131 4.88 -15.77 -7.14
CA ASN A 131 4.03 -15.20 -8.19
C ASN A 131 3.00 -14.25 -7.58
N LEU A 132 3.16 -12.97 -7.91
CA LEU A 132 2.30 -11.87 -7.46
C LEU A 132 1.68 -11.10 -8.64
N SER A 133 1.71 -11.68 -9.85
CA SER A 133 1.23 -11.06 -11.10
C SER A 133 -0.26 -10.66 -11.10
N SER A 134 -1.06 -11.28 -10.22
CA SER A 134 -2.49 -10.94 -10.09
C SER A 134 -2.76 -9.68 -9.28
N TYR A 135 -1.78 -9.19 -8.52
CA TYR A 135 -1.91 -7.98 -7.73
C TYR A 135 -1.51 -6.76 -8.57
N LYS A 136 -1.98 -5.59 -8.14
CA LYS A 136 -1.87 -4.32 -8.85
C LYS A 136 -1.36 -3.19 -7.99
N ASN A 137 -1.43 -3.33 -6.68
CA ASN A 137 -0.87 -2.36 -5.76
C ASN A 137 -0.28 -3.06 -4.52
N ILE A 138 0.60 -2.33 -3.85
CA ILE A 138 1.00 -2.62 -2.48
C ILE A 138 0.53 -1.48 -1.58
N SER A 139 0.03 -1.83 -0.39
CA SER A 139 -0.38 -0.84 0.61
C SER A 139 0.05 -1.25 2.00
N PHE A 140 0.26 -0.26 2.85
CA PHE A 140 0.59 -0.42 4.26
C PHE A 140 0.18 0.84 5.01
N PHE A 141 0.02 0.72 6.32
CA PHE A 141 -0.10 1.85 7.21
C PHE A 141 1.27 2.23 7.75
N ILE A 142 1.51 3.53 7.88
CA ILE A 142 2.75 4.11 8.40
C ILE A 142 2.42 5.17 9.44
N LYS A 143 3.21 5.23 10.51
CA LYS A 143 3.20 6.30 11.51
C LYS A 143 4.64 6.62 11.89
N GLY A 144 5.03 7.87 11.82
CA GLY A 144 6.31 8.34 12.36
C GLY A 144 6.18 8.62 13.86
N ASN A 145 7.31 8.65 14.57
CA ASN A 145 7.29 9.10 15.96
C ASN A 145 7.04 10.62 16.06
N THR A 146 7.65 11.38 15.16
CA THR A 146 7.46 12.83 15.06
C THR A 146 6.90 13.22 13.69
N GLY A 147 7.18 12.43 12.65
CA GLY A 147 6.89 12.79 11.27
C GLY A 147 8.10 13.40 10.56
N GLY A 148 7.99 13.53 9.25
CA GLY A 148 9.02 14.03 8.35
C GLY A 148 10.04 12.98 7.90
N GLU A 149 9.91 11.72 8.33
CA GLU A 149 10.78 10.64 7.90
C GLU A 149 10.66 10.41 6.38
N PHE A 150 11.81 10.18 5.72
CA PHE A 150 11.89 9.94 4.28
C PHE A 150 12.66 8.65 4.01
N PHE A 151 12.10 7.80 3.15
CA PHE A 151 12.68 6.54 2.75
C PHE A 151 12.21 6.14 1.36
N LYS A 152 12.94 5.21 0.74
CA LYS A 152 12.51 4.52 -0.48
C LYS A 152 11.95 3.14 -0.16
N ILE A 153 11.04 2.69 -1.00
CA ILE A 153 10.50 1.34 -1.01
C ILE A 153 11.08 0.66 -2.24
N GLU A 154 11.74 -0.48 -2.05
CA GLU A 154 12.35 -1.25 -3.13
C GLU A 154 11.65 -2.61 -3.33
N LEU A 155 11.55 -3.05 -4.57
CA LEU A 155 11.19 -4.42 -4.96
C LEU A 155 12.34 -5.06 -5.74
N SER A 156 12.57 -6.36 -5.52
CA SER A 156 13.50 -7.14 -6.32
C SER A 156 12.94 -8.50 -6.73
N THR A 157 13.50 -9.07 -7.79
CA THR A 157 13.20 -10.42 -8.29
C THR A 157 14.23 -11.47 -7.85
N GLY A 158 15.19 -11.07 -7.01
CA GLY A 158 16.21 -11.95 -6.47
C GLY A 158 17.19 -11.22 -5.55
N PRO A 159 18.06 -11.97 -4.83
CA PRO A 159 18.98 -11.41 -3.84
C PRO A 159 20.08 -10.54 -4.45
N ALA A 160 20.52 -10.86 -5.67
CA ALA A 160 21.52 -10.08 -6.43
C ALA A 160 20.88 -9.33 -7.62
N ALA A 161 19.55 -9.29 -7.70
CA ALA A 161 18.86 -8.62 -8.78
C ALA A 161 18.92 -7.10 -8.61
N TRP A 162 18.86 -6.40 -9.74
CA TRP A 162 18.54 -4.98 -9.74
C TRP A 162 17.21 -4.73 -9.02
N LYS A 163 17.15 -3.62 -8.30
CA LYS A 163 15.99 -3.26 -7.51
C LYS A 163 15.26 -2.10 -8.17
N SER A 164 13.96 -2.25 -8.29
CA SER A 164 13.09 -1.12 -8.57
C SER A 164 12.76 -0.38 -7.28
N ARG A 165 12.52 0.93 -7.36
CA ARG A 165 12.30 1.76 -6.18
C ARG A 165 11.34 2.90 -6.45
N VAL A 166 10.61 3.29 -5.42
CA VAL A 166 9.82 4.52 -5.35
C VAL A 166 10.10 5.24 -4.04
N TYR A 167 9.81 6.54 -3.96
CA TYR A 167 9.98 7.31 -2.74
C TYR A 167 8.66 7.44 -1.98
N ILE A 168 8.71 7.44 -0.64
CA ILE A 168 7.49 7.48 0.17
C ILE A 168 6.62 8.71 -0.14
N ASN A 169 7.23 9.87 -0.36
CA ASN A 169 6.50 11.11 -0.66
C ASN A 169 5.80 11.10 -2.03
N ASP A 170 6.22 10.23 -2.95
CA ASP A 170 5.50 10.03 -4.22
C ASP A 170 4.10 9.48 -4.00
N TYR A 171 3.87 8.77 -2.89
CA TYR A 171 2.61 8.09 -2.61
C TYR A 171 2.02 8.45 -1.25
N LEU A 172 2.56 9.48 -0.61
CA LEU A 172 2.07 10.00 0.67
C LEU A 172 2.22 11.53 0.68
N ASP A 173 1.17 12.22 0.26
CA ASP A 173 1.14 13.68 0.23
C ASP A 173 1.32 14.27 1.64
N GLY A 174 2.25 15.21 1.77
CA GLY A 174 2.64 15.78 3.07
C GLY A 174 3.63 14.92 3.87
N GLY A 175 4.01 13.75 3.36
CA GLY A 175 4.97 12.85 3.98
C GLY A 175 4.45 12.12 5.22
N VAL A 176 5.37 11.43 5.89
CA VAL A 176 5.07 10.70 7.13
C VAL A 176 4.76 11.68 8.25
N THR A 177 3.70 11.41 9.02
CA THR A 177 3.30 12.23 10.18
C THR A 177 3.33 11.41 11.46
N ALA A 178 3.07 12.06 12.59
CA ALA A 178 2.84 11.37 13.86
C ALA A 178 1.50 10.62 13.91
N GLU A 179 0.69 10.59 12.85
CA GLU A 179 -0.57 9.84 12.76
C GLU A 179 -0.49 8.69 11.78
N TRP A 180 -1.32 7.67 12.00
CA TRP A 180 -1.44 6.54 11.08
C TRP A 180 -1.99 7.00 9.73
N GLN A 181 -1.21 6.79 8.67
CA GLN A 181 -1.60 7.10 7.29
C GLN A 181 -1.50 5.83 6.45
N LYS A 182 -2.47 5.64 5.54
CA LYS A 182 -2.38 4.57 4.56
C LYS A 182 -1.59 5.04 3.34
N VAL A 183 -0.61 4.26 2.95
CA VAL A 183 0.15 4.41 1.70
C VAL A 183 -0.37 3.38 0.71
N THR A 184 -0.54 3.75 -0.55
CA THR A 184 -0.93 2.81 -1.61
C THR A 184 -0.14 3.13 -2.86
N ILE A 185 0.70 2.17 -3.28
CA ILE A 185 1.64 2.31 -4.39
C ILE A 185 1.18 1.35 -5.50
N PRO A 186 0.83 1.84 -6.71
CA PRO A 186 0.62 0.97 -7.87
C PRO A 186 1.88 0.16 -8.15
N LEU A 187 1.74 -1.12 -8.47
CA LEU A 187 2.88 -1.95 -8.84
C LEU A 187 3.56 -1.44 -10.12
N ASP A 188 2.79 -0.85 -11.04
CA ASP A 188 3.31 -0.23 -12.27
C ASP A 188 4.25 0.96 -12.01
N ALA A 189 4.29 1.50 -10.80
CA ALA A 189 5.25 2.53 -10.40
C ALA A 189 6.69 2.00 -10.31
N PHE A 190 6.85 0.70 -10.02
CA PHE A 190 8.15 0.06 -9.89
C PHE A 190 8.73 -0.25 -11.26
N ALA A 191 9.37 0.76 -11.87
CA ALA A 191 10.05 0.64 -13.15
C ALA A 191 11.09 -0.49 -13.15
N ASN A 192 11.28 -1.14 -14.29
CA ASN A 192 12.20 -2.27 -14.50
C ASN A 192 11.80 -3.61 -13.86
N ILE A 193 10.65 -3.72 -13.19
CA ILE A 193 10.04 -5.02 -12.89
C ILE A 193 9.17 -5.43 -14.08
N THR A 194 9.67 -6.39 -14.87
CA THR A 194 8.95 -6.94 -16.03
C THR A 194 8.35 -8.32 -15.77
N ASP A 195 8.84 -9.03 -14.75
CA ASP A 195 8.33 -10.33 -14.33
C ASP A 195 7.79 -10.28 -12.89
N TRP A 196 6.47 -10.15 -12.78
CA TRP A 196 5.74 -10.18 -11.51
C TRP A 196 5.48 -11.61 -11.00
N SER A 197 5.84 -12.63 -11.77
CA SER A 197 5.67 -14.03 -11.37
C SER A 197 6.80 -14.54 -10.46
N ALA A 198 7.88 -13.76 -10.34
CA ALA A 198 9.07 -14.12 -9.59
C ALA A 198 9.58 -12.98 -8.69
N LEU A 199 8.70 -12.35 -7.90
CA LEU A 199 9.13 -11.37 -6.91
C LEU A 199 9.77 -12.03 -5.69
N TYR A 200 10.85 -11.47 -5.20
CA TYR A 200 11.64 -12.00 -4.10
C TYR A 200 11.35 -11.28 -2.77
N GLN A 201 11.58 -9.96 -2.72
CA GLN A 201 11.46 -9.20 -1.48
C GLN A 201 10.92 -7.79 -1.70
N LEU A 202 10.38 -7.23 -0.62
CA LEU A 202 10.20 -5.80 -0.42
C LEU A 202 11.24 -5.26 0.56
N THR A 203 11.67 -4.01 0.38
CA THR A 203 12.62 -3.37 1.30
C THR A 203 12.28 -1.91 1.56
N PHE A 204 12.26 -1.50 2.83
CA PHE A 204 12.24 -0.11 3.26
C PHE A 204 13.68 0.36 3.50
N VAL A 205 14.12 1.43 2.85
CA VAL A 205 15.51 1.89 2.91
C VAL A 205 15.62 3.37 3.26
N PHE A 206 16.36 3.65 4.32
CA PHE A 206 16.81 4.98 4.72
C PHE A 206 18.23 5.19 4.20
N GLU A 207 18.50 6.35 3.61
CA GLU A 207 19.79 6.66 3.01
C GLU A 207 20.20 8.09 3.37
N GLN A 208 21.42 8.26 3.86
CA GLN A 208 21.89 9.54 4.37
C GLN A 208 21.85 10.65 3.31
N SER A 209 22.21 10.33 2.07
CA SER A 209 22.22 11.25 0.93
C SER A 209 20.82 11.80 0.64
N LEU A 210 19.81 10.92 0.65
CA LEU A 210 18.42 11.24 0.39
C LEU A 210 17.83 12.07 1.53
N CYS A 211 18.09 11.69 2.78
CA CYS A 211 17.62 12.46 3.93
C CYS A 211 18.17 13.89 3.91
N THR A 212 19.47 14.02 3.61
CA THR A 212 20.13 15.33 3.49
C THR A 212 19.54 16.16 2.36
N LYS A 213 19.29 15.55 1.20
CA LYS A 213 18.75 16.23 0.01
C LYS A 213 17.31 16.73 0.22
N ASN A 214 16.45 15.90 0.80
CA ASN A 214 15.06 16.24 1.08
C ASN A 214 14.94 17.20 2.28
N GLY A 215 15.88 17.12 3.22
CA GLY A 215 15.83 17.83 4.50
C GLY A 215 15.09 17.03 5.58
N SER A 216 15.01 15.71 5.44
CA SER A 216 14.38 14.82 6.41
C SER A 216 15.32 14.49 7.56
N PRO A 217 14.81 13.99 8.71
CA PRO A 217 15.64 13.45 9.76
C PRO A 217 16.56 12.32 9.24
N THR A 218 17.82 12.31 9.68
CA THR A 218 18.79 11.23 9.41
C THR A 218 18.73 10.12 10.46
N ARG A 219 17.83 10.23 11.42
CA ARG A 219 17.51 9.21 12.42
C ARG A 219 16.06 9.36 12.82
N GLY A 220 15.41 8.25 13.16
CA GLY A 220 14.02 8.29 13.56
C GLY A 220 13.45 6.92 13.86
N THR A 221 12.17 6.91 14.15
CA THR A 221 11.38 5.70 14.39
C THR A 221 10.13 5.79 13.53
N ILE A 222 9.82 4.71 12.81
CA ILE A 222 8.54 4.54 12.14
C ILE A 222 7.88 3.24 12.61
N ASN A 223 6.56 3.20 12.57
CA ASN A 223 5.75 2.01 12.77
C ASN A 223 5.03 1.67 11.47
N ILE A 224 5.11 0.41 11.06
CA ILE A 224 4.47 -0.12 9.85
C ILE A 224 3.47 -1.19 10.27
N ASP A 225 2.28 -1.17 9.66
CA ASP A 225 1.20 -2.10 9.94
C ASP A 225 0.43 -2.46 8.66
N ASN A 226 -0.24 -3.61 8.64
CA ASN A 226 -1.07 -4.10 7.54
C ASN A 226 -0.41 -3.97 6.16
N LEU A 227 0.75 -4.58 5.98
CA LEU A 227 1.42 -4.69 4.70
C LEU A 227 0.68 -5.69 3.81
N VAL A 228 0.07 -5.22 2.72
CA VAL A 228 -0.80 -6.03 1.86
C VAL A 228 -0.58 -5.75 0.38
N LEU A 229 -0.89 -6.73 -0.46
CA LEU A 229 -1.05 -6.57 -1.90
C LEU A 229 -2.53 -6.52 -2.27
N GLY A 230 -2.94 -5.53 -3.05
CA GLY A 230 -4.31 -5.38 -3.56
C GLY A 230 -4.40 -5.75 -5.03
N SER A 231 -5.53 -6.32 -5.43
CA SER A 231 -5.84 -6.62 -6.84
C SER A 231 -6.63 -5.49 -7.52
N GLU A 232 -7.15 -4.53 -6.74
CA GLU A 232 -7.78 -3.35 -7.29
C GLU A 232 -6.78 -2.48 -8.06
N PHE A 233 -7.24 -2.03 -9.23
CA PHE A 233 -6.49 -1.12 -10.09
C PHE A 233 -6.40 0.26 -9.44
N VAL A 234 -5.18 0.81 -9.39
CA VAL A 234 -4.95 2.19 -8.98
C VAL A 234 -4.83 3.03 -10.26
N PRO A 235 -5.79 3.93 -10.54
CA PRO A 235 -5.90 4.58 -11.86
C PRO A 235 -4.84 5.63 -12.15
N VAL A 236 -3.95 5.90 -11.18
CA VAL A 236 -2.92 6.92 -11.28
C VAL A 236 -1.60 6.32 -10.85
N VAL A 237 -0.62 6.37 -11.74
CA VAL A 237 0.80 6.24 -11.40
C VAL A 237 1.34 7.64 -11.28
N ARG A 238 1.80 8.02 -10.08
CA ARG A 238 2.46 9.31 -9.90
C ARG A 238 3.87 9.19 -10.47
N LEU A 239 4.23 10.12 -11.36
CA LEU A 239 5.56 10.14 -11.97
C LEU A 239 6.58 10.80 -11.06
N ASP A 240 6.21 11.81 -10.29
CA ASP A 240 7.13 12.56 -9.44
C ASP A 240 6.33 13.31 -8.35
N HIS A 241 6.96 13.53 -7.21
CA HIS A 241 6.53 14.51 -6.21
C HIS A 241 7.62 15.59 -6.06
N PHE A 242 7.58 16.61 -6.91
CA PHE A 242 8.58 17.69 -6.98
C PHE A 242 8.92 18.38 -5.64
N GLY A 243 8.04 18.31 -4.64
CA GLY A 243 8.29 18.83 -3.30
C GLY A 243 9.28 17.99 -2.45
N ASP A 244 9.64 16.80 -2.91
CA ASP A 244 10.57 15.90 -2.21
C ASP A 244 12.05 16.23 -2.48
N LYS A 245 12.30 17.15 -3.43
CA LYS A 245 13.62 17.61 -3.85
C LYS A 245 14.53 16.49 -4.35
N ILE A 246 13.97 15.38 -4.82
CA ILE A 246 14.71 14.30 -5.46
C ILE A 246 14.71 14.54 -6.97
N GLU A 247 15.87 14.38 -7.60
CA GLU A 247 16.06 14.63 -9.05
C GLU A 247 15.66 13.41 -9.91
N ILE A 248 15.12 12.38 -9.28
CA ILE A 248 14.74 11.10 -9.90
C ILE A 248 13.25 10.94 -9.66
N ASN A 249 12.53 10.81 -10.76
CA ASN A 249 11.10 10.57 -10.77
C ASN A 249 10.80 9.14 -10.27
N SER A 250 9.55 8.87 -9.87
CA SER A 250 9.07 7.58 -9.34
C SER A 250 9.28 6.40 -10.29
N THR A 251 9.50 6.65 -11.60
CA THR A 251 9.80 5.62 -12.61
C THR A 251 11.30 5.46 -12.87
N GLY A 252 12.17 6.08 -12.06
CA GLY A 252 13.62 5.98 -12.13
C GLY A 252 14.29 6.87 -13.18
N GLY A 253 13.54 7.70 -13.90
CA GLY A 253 14.08 8.69 -14.84
C GLY A 253 14.51 9.98 -14.14
N GLY A 254 15.55 10.64 -14.64
CA GLY A 254 15.94 11.97 -14.14
C GLY A 254 14.95 13.06 -14.59
N CYS A 255 14.65 14.03 -13.71
CA CYS A 255 13.99 15.27 -14.11
C CYS A 255 15.06 16.36 -14.34
N GLY A 256 15.03 17.02 -15.50
CA GLY A 256 16.10 17.94 -15.90
C GLY A 256 15.66 18.96 -16.95
N PHE A 257 16.47 19.99 -17.13
CA PHE A 257 16.27 21.05 -18.10
C PHE A 257 16.63 20.59 -19.53
N MET A 258 15.79 20.90 -20.52
CA MET A 258 16.01 20.61 -21.95
C MET A 258 17.04 21.56 -22.60
N ASN A 259 18.14 21.89 -21.93
CA ASN A 259 19.09 22.87 -22.48
C ASN A 259 20.58 22.58 -22.26
N ASP A 260 20.95 21.33 -22.00
CA ASP A 260 22.33 20.89 -22.18
C ASP A 260 22.38 19.63 -23.06
N GLU A 261 22.75 19.79 -24.33
CA GLU A 261 23.45 18.72 -25.02
C GLU A 261 24.69 18.37 -24.18
N ALA A 262 24.79 17.10 -23.78
CA ALA A 262 25.86 16.51 -22.96
C ALA A 262 25.83 16.82 -21.44
N LYS A 263 24.90 16.17 -20.73
CA LYS A 263 25.18 15.44 -19.47
C LYS A 263 24.05 14.45 -19.13
N ALA A 264 23.61 13.68 -20.11
CA ALA A 264 23.04 12.37 -19.81
C ALA A 264 24.18 11.53 -19.20
N GLY A 265 24.28 11.57 -17.87
CA GLY A 265 25.09 10.61 -17.14
C GLY A 265 24.53 9.24 -17.47
N HIS A 266 25.16 8.57 -18.43
CA HIS A 266 25.05 7.14 -18.63
C HIS A 266 25.42 6.47 -17.32
N GLY A 267 24.44 6.25 -16.45
CA GLY A 267 24.43 5.04 -15.64
C GLY A 267 24.39 3.91 -16.65
N SER A 268 25.53 3.24 -16.81
CA SER A 268 25.67 2.05 -17.64
C SER A 268 24.53 1.08 -17.36
N LEU A 269 23.88 0.66 -18.46
CA LEU A 269 22.86 -0.38 -18.56
C LEU A 269 23.26 -1.68 -17.85
#